data_AF-A0A532TM66-F1
#
_entry.id   AF-A0A532TM66-F1
#
_cell.length_a   1.000
_cell.length_b   1.000
_cell.length_c   1.000
_cell.angle_alpha   90.00
_cell.angle_beta   90.00
_cell.angle_gamma   90.00
#
_symmetry.space_group_name_H-M   'P 1'
#
loop_
_entity.id
_entity.type
_entity.pdbx_description
1 polymer ?
#
loop_
_entity_poly.entity_id
_entity_poly.type
_entity_poly.pdbx_seq_one_letter_code
_entity_poly.pdbx_strand_id
1 'polypeptide(L)'
;MKEITHKGLARLVGLYGSHAIDSNDLQILESSSVEPDEKNREDLGKGMFEAIMTSIGWFADHTAKAKELSIQYINKASEAYNSGDHSWSRWLGWSFHFITDWATPYHSLKSMYRYISDSKSDKSNKGAANDDGFFLNFLKGVSGLLKFKVDHDKFEVICEERWQQDEPIIKDNFIKFKHNRMSFVDLEIFNEMMDELQVKCENLLLDWIINCTDQEFAQYMTDIAILMDAACCIVLG
;
A
#
# COMPACT_ATOMS: atom_id res chain seq x y z
N MET A 1 0.49 1.31 4.62
CA MET A 1 -0.25 0.77 5.80
C MET A 1 0.78 0.47 6.89
N LYS A 2 0.37 0.04 8.10
CA LYS A 2 1.34 -0.29 9.17
C LYS A 2 1.58 -1.78 9.35
N GLU A 3 2.55 -2.09 10.21
CA GLU A 3 3.12 -3.41 10.46
C GLU A 3 2.07 -4.51 10.63
N ILE A 4 1.03 -4.29 11.44
CA ILE A 4 0.04 -5.33 11.74
C ILE A 4 -0.72 -5.74 10.47
N THR A 5 -1.12 -4.77 9.65
CA THR A 5 -1.87 -5.03 8.42
C THR A 5 -0.99 -5.68 7.36
N HIS A 6 0.25 -5.19 7.17
CA HIS A 6 1.20 -5.80 6.23
C HIS A 6 1.48 -7.28 6.58
N LYS A 7 1.84 -7.55 7.85
CA LYS A 7 2.08 -8.92 8.33
C LYS A 7 0.82 -9.77 8.29
N GLY A 8 -0.33 -9.19 8.63
CA GLY A 8 -1.61 -9.87 8.61
C GLY A 8 -2.00 -10.35 7.22
N LEU A 9 -1.89 -9.50 6.21
CA LEU A 9 -2.12 -9.86 4.80
C LEU A 9 -1.14 -10.94 4.33
N ALA A 10 0.14 -10.76 4.63
CA ALA A 10 1.18 -11.72 4.29
C ALA A 10 0.91 -13.11 4.88
N ARG A 11 0.53 -13.15 6.17
CA ARG A 11 0.14 -14.36 6.88
C ARG A 11 -1.13 -15.00 6.31
N LEU A 12 -2.16 -14.21 6.04
CA LEU A 12 -3.41 -14.67 5.45
C LEU A 12 -3.16 -15.41 4.13
N VAL A 13 -2.38 -14.80 3.24
CA VAL A 13 -2.06 -15.36 1.93
C VAL A 13 -1.14 -16.57 2.06
N GLY A 14 -0.10 -16.51 2.90
CA GLY A 14 0.80 -17.65 3.07
C GLY A 14 0.15 -18.89 3.68
N LEU A 15 -0.88 -18.72 4.53
CA LEU A 15 -1.62 -19.83 5.15
C LEU A 15 -2.77 -20.36 4.29
N TYR A 16 -3.52 -19.47 3.63
CA TYR A 16 -4.79 -19.81 2.99
C TYR A 16 -4.80 -19.63 1.47
N GLY A 17 -3.74 -19.04 0.91
CA GLY A 17 -3.55 -18.82 -0.52
C GLY A 17 -3.42 -20.11 -1.32
N SER A 18 -3.28 -19.97 -2.63
CA SER A 18 -3.20 -21.05 -3.62
C SER A 18 -2.04 -22.02 -3.34
N HIS A 19 -0.92 -21.49 -2.84
CA HIS A 19 0.22 -22.27 -2.37
C HIS A 19 0.38 -22.05 -0.87
N ALA A 20 0.29 -23.13 -0.09
CA ALA A 20 0.57 -23.09 1.34
C ALA A 20 2.09 -22.98 1.55
N ILE A 21 2.52 -21.95 2.29
CA ILE A 21 3.92 -21.71 2.62
C ILE A 21 4.24 -22.39 3.95
N ASP A 22 5.37 -23.09 4.05
CA ASP A 22 5.78 -23.74 5.30
C ASP A 22 6.05 -22.71 6.41
N SER A 23 6.07 -23.16 7.65
CA SER A 23 6.14 -22.27 8.81
C SER A 23 7.41 -21.41 8.87
N ASN A 24 8.54 -21.89 8.35
CA ASN A 24 9.80 -21.15 8.43
C ASN A 24 9.81 -20.04 7.37
N ASP A 25 9.48 -20.39 6.12
CA ASP A 25 9.39 -19.41 5.04
C ASP A 25 8.25 -18.41 5.26
N LEU A 26 7.16 -18.81 5.93
CA LEU A 26 6.07 -17.91 6.31
C LEU A 26 6.54 -16.84 7.30
N GLN A 27 7.33 -17.22 8.32
CA GLN A 27 7.88 -16.25 9.27
C GLN A 27 8.80 -15.24 8.58
N ILE A 28 9.61 -15.70 7.62
CA ILE A 28 10.48 -14.83 6.82
C ILE A 28 9.61 -13.87 5.99
N LEU A 29 8.63 -14.40 5.25
CA LEU A 29 7.71 -13.61 4.43
C LEU A 29 6.95 -12.54 5.25
N GLU A 30 6.42 -12.91 6.42
CA GLU A 30 5.76 -11.95 7.32
C GLU A 30 6.73 -10.86 7.77
N SER A 31 7.91 -11.22 8.28
CA SER A 31 8.89 -10.25 8.75
C SER A 31 9.42 -9.34 7.64
N SER A 32 9.64 -9.87 6.44
CA SER A 32 10.14 -9.11 5.30
C SER A 32 9.08 -8.20 4.67
N SER A 33 7.78 -8.43 4.90
CA SER A 33 6.69 -7.56 4.39
C SER A 33 6.67 -6.13 4.97
N VAL A 34 7.48 -5.87 6.00
CA VAL A 34 7.59 -4.56 6.66
C VAL A 34 9.01 -3.98 6.61
N GLU A 35 10.01 -4.77 6.22
CA GLU A 35 11.40 -4.33 6.11
C GLU A 35 11.62 -3.09 5.21
N PRO A 36 10.90 -2.90 4.08
CA PRO A 36 11.10 -1.71 3.27
C PRO A 36 10.83 -0.41 4.03
N ASP A 37 9.80 -0.36 4.89
CA ASP A 37 9.51 0.79 5.74
C ASP A 37 10.61 1.06 6.76
N GLU A 38 11.16 0.01 7.38
CA GLU A 38 12.21 0.11 8.40
C GLU A 38 13.48 0.73 7.80
N LYS A 39 13.90 0.26 6.63
CA LYS A 39 15.05 0.80 5.90
C LYS A 39 14.86 2.28 5.57
N ASN A 40 13.66 2.67 5.17
CA ASN A 40 13.36 4.06 4.83
C ASN A 40 13.33 4.98 6.06
N ARG A 41 12.91 4.50 7.23
CA ARG A 41 12.91 5.28 8.48
C ARG A 41 14.32 5.58 8.98
N GLU A 42 15.27 4.67 8.79
CA GLU A 42 16.68 4.89 9.16
C GLU A 42 17.32 6.06 8.39
N ASP A 43 16.87 6.31 7.16
CA ASP A 43 17.39 7.38 6.30
C ASP A 43 16.79 8.77 6.58
N LEU A 44 15.69 8.87 7.33
CA LEU A 44 14.89 10.10 7.53
C LEU A 44 15.28 10.96 8.75
N GLY A 45 16.49 10.79 9.30
CA GLY A 45 16.98 11.52 10.49
C GLY A 45 17.31 13.02 10.31
N LYS A 46 16.39 13.83 9.74
CA LYS A 46 16.54 15.30 9.60
C LYS A 46 15.22 16.01 9.93
N GLY A 47 15.30 17.29 10.34
CA GLY A 47 14.25 18.02 11.09
C GLY A 47 12.83 17.99 10.51
N MET A 48 11.81 18.31 11.31
CA MET A 48 10.37 18.11 11.02
C MET A 48 9.92 18.53 9.60
N PHE A 49 10.40 19.66 9.07
CA PHE A 49 10.03 20.14 7.74
C PHE A 49 10.69 19.34 6.61
N GLU A 50 11.98 18.99 6.77
CA GLU A 50 12.70 18.10 5.85
C GLU A 50 12.09 16.70 5.91
N ALA A 51 11.76 16.19 7.10
CA ALA A 51 11.06 14.92 7.26
C ALA A 51 9.70 14.91 6.52
N ILE A 52 8.93 16.01 6.58
CA ILE A 52 7.65 16.12 5.85
C ILE A 52 7.90 16.15 4.34
N MET A 53 8.78 17.01 3.84
CA MET A 53 9.05 17.14 2.40
C MET A 53 9.69 15.87 1.82
N THR A 54 10.59 15.22 2.54
CA THR A 54 11.20 13.95 2.14
C THR A 54 10.21 12.81 2.24
N SER A 55 9.34 12.76 3.26
CA SER A 55 8.27 11.77 3.37
C SER A 55 7.27 11.89 2.22
N ILE A 56 6.93 13.11 1.78
CA ILE A 56 6.02 13.33 0.65
C ILE A 56 6.66 13.05 -0.71
N GLY A 57 7.92 13.48 -0.91
CA GLY A 57 8.68 13.10 -2.10
C GLY A 57 8.85 11.59 -2.19
N TRP A 58 9.09 10.94 -1.06
CA TRP A 58 9.11 9.49 -0.93
C TRP A 58 7.75 8.87 -1.27
N PHE A 59 6.62 9.36 -0.74
CA PHE A 59 5.30 8.82 -1.09
C PHE A 59 5.02 8.89 -2.60
N ALA A 60 5.34 10.02 -3.24
CA ALA A 60 5.15 10.19 -4.67
C ALA A 60 6.03 9.23 -5.50
N ASP A 61 7.32 9.13 -5.15
CA ASP A 61 8.28 8.27 -5.86
C ASP A 61 8.07 6.78 -5.56
N HIS A 62 7.74 6.41 -4.33
CA HIS A 62 7.48 5.04 -3.92
C HIS A 62 6.19 4.52 -4.54
N THR A 63 5.13 5.32 -4.58
CA THR A 63 3.88 4.87 -5.23
C THR A 63 4.09 4.69 -6.72
N ALA A 64 4.70 5.67 -7.39
CA ALA A 64 4.98 5.58 -8.84
C ALA A 64 5.81 4.33 -9.19
N LYS A 65 6.64 3.86 -8.26
CA LYS A 65 7.49 2.67 -8.42
C LYS A 65 6.95 1.42 -7.74
N ALA A 66 5.93 1.48 -6.90
CA ALA A 66 5.49 0.33 -6.09
C ALA A 66 5.08 -0.83 -6.99
N LYS A 67 4.36 -0.53 -8.08
CA LYS A 67 4.04 -1.55 -9.08
C LYS A 67 5.29 -2.18 -9.72
N GLU A 68 6.21 -1.36 -10.22
CA GLU A 68 7.48 -1.81 -10.81
C GLU A 68 8.31 -2.64 -9.82
N LEU A 69 8.44 -2.17 -8.58
CA LEU A 69 9.15 -2.85 -7.50
C LEU A 69 8.48 -4.18 -7.14
N SER A 70 7.16 -4.24 -7.07
CA SER A 70 6.45 -5.50 -6.81
C SER A 70 6.78 -6.57 -7.85
N ILE A 71 6.81 -6.18 -9.14
CA ILE A 71 7.15 -7.06 -10.26
C ILE A 71 8.62 -7.46 -10.21
N GLN A 72 9.51 -6.50 -9.93
CA GLN A 72 10.94 -6.78 -9.76
C GLN A 72 11.18 -7.82 -8.67
N TYR A 73 10.50 -7.70 -7.53
CA TYR A 73 10.64 -8.64 -6.42
C TYR A 73 9.96 -9.98 -6.66
N ILE A 74 8.88 -10.03 -7.46
CA ILE A 74 8.33 -11.31 -7.97
C ILE A 74 9.38 -12.04 -8.81
N ASN A 75 10.05 -11.35 -9.74
CA ASN A 75 11.09 -11.96 -10.56
C ASN A 75 12.25 -12.50 -9.71
N LYS A 76 12.75 -11.69 -8.75
CA LYS A 76 13.80 -12.14 -7.81
C LYS A 76 13.36 -13.33 -6.98
N ALA A 77 12.12 -13.32 -6.48
CA ALA A 77 11.57 -14.42 -5.71
C ALA A 77 11.47 -15.70 -6.56
N SER A 78 11.00 -15.60 -7.80
CA SER A 78 10.90 -16.73 -8.73
C SER A 78 12.28 -17.30 -9.09
N GLU A 79 13.27 -16.45 -9.36
CA GLU A 79 14.65 -16.87 -9.60
C GLU A 79 15.26 -17.60 -8.39
N ALA A 80 15.07 -17.05 -7.18
CA ALA A 80 15.53 -17.66 -5.93
C ALA A 80 14.84 -19.01 -5.68
N TYR A 81 13.51 -19.08 -5.84
CA TYR A 81 12.75 -20.31 -5.65
C TYR A 81 13.20 -21.42 -6.62
N ASN A 82 13.33 -21.10 -7.91
CA ASN A 82 13.75 -22.04 -8.94
C ASN A 82 15.20 -22.54 -8.78
N SER A 83 16.04 -21.80 -8.06
CA SER A 83 17.41 -22.20 -7.73
C SER A 83 17.54 -22.92 -6.38
N GLY A 84 16.43 -23.09 -5.65
CA GLY A 84 16.41 -23.68 -4.31
C GLY A 84 16.95 -22.76 -3.22
N ASP A 85 17.04 -21.44 -3.47
CA ASP A 85 17.46 -20.44 -2.49
C ASP A 85 16.25 -19.98 -1.65
N HIS A 86 16.28 -20.26 -0.35
CA HIS A 86 15.27 -19.85 0.62
C HIS A 86 15.09 -18.32 0.75
N SER A 87 15.96 -17.51 0.15
CA SER A 87 15.74 -16.06 0.08
C SER A 87 14.49 -15.66 -0.73
N TRP A 88 13.87 -16.59 -1.46
CA TRP A 88 12.62 -16.34 -2.20
C TRP A 88 11.50 -15.78 -1.32
N SER A 89 11.36 -16.28 -0.08
CA SER A 89 10.27 -15.88 0.84
C SER A 89 10.43 -14.44 1.31
N ARG A 90 11.68 -14.01 1.52
CA ARG A 90 12.05 -12.61 1.78
C ARG A 90 11.69 -11.70 0.61
N TRP A 91 12.05 -12.07 -0.61
CA TRP A 91 11.74 -11.26 -1.80
C TRP A 91 10.24 -11.19 -2.07
N LEU A 92 9.51 -12.29 -1.87
CA LEU A 92 8.06 -12.30 -1.98
C LEU A 92 7.42 -11.40 -0.91
N GLY A 93 7.92 -11.40 0.32
CA GLY A 93 7.51 -10.47 1.37
C GLY A 93 7.68 -9.00 0.95
N TRP A 94 8.80 -8.64 0.32
CA TRP A 94 8.98 -7.29 -0.22
C TRP A 94 8.00 -6.97 -1.35
N SER A 95 7.67 -7.92 -2.22
CA SER A 95 6.62 -7.72 -3.22
C SER A 95 5.27 -7.43 -2.57
N PHE A 96 4.90 -8.16 -1.52
CA PHE A 96 3.67 -7.94 -0.77
C PHE A 96 3.61 -6.55 -0.13
N HIS A 97 4.74 -6.06 0.38
CA HIS A 97 4.83 -4.69 0.86
C HIS A 97 4.40 -3.70 -0.22
N PHE A 98 4.99 -3.78 -1.41
CA PHE A 98 4.68 -2.83 -2.48
C PHE A 98 3.27 -3.01 -3.07
N ILE A 99 2.70 -4.22 -3.05
CA ILE A 99 1.29 -4.43 -3.40
C ILE A 99 0.37 -3.68 -2.42
N THR A 100 0.67 -3.74 -1.13
CA THR A 100 -0.12 -3.08 -0.08
C THR A 100 -0.04 -1.55 -0.19
N ASP A 101 1.16 -1.03 -0.45
CA ASP A 101 1.39 0.39 -0.66
C ASP A 101 0.71 0.90 -1.92
N TRP A 102 0.81 0.14 -3.02
CA TRP A 102 0.09 0.43 -4.25
C TRP A 102 -1.41 0.58 -3.98
N ALA A 103 -2.00 -0.36 -3.22
CA ALA A 103 -3.41 -0.31 -2.86
C ALA A 103 -3.81 0.78 -1.84
N THR A 104 -2.86 1.56 -1.30
CA THR A 104 -3.15 2.60 -0.30
C THR A 104 -3.67 3.87 -0.99
N PRO A 105 -4.91 4.35 -0.74
CA PRO A 105 -5.48 5.49 -1.48
C PRO A 105 -4.67 6.78 -1.35
N TYR A 106 -4.03 6.97 -0.19
CA TYR A 106 -3.15 8.10 0.10
C TYR A 106 -1.82 8.05 -0.66
N HIS A 107 -1.44 6.90 -1.20
CA HIS A 107 -0.19 6.76 -1.95
C HIS A 107 -0.35 7.29 -3.39
N SER A 108 -1.57 7.36 -3.94
CA SER A 108 -1.77 7.88 -5.30
C SER A 108 -1.40 9.37 -5.49
N LEU A 109 -0.70 9.68 -6.59
CA LEU A 109 -0.41 11.05 -7.01
C LEU A 109 -1.69 11.88 -7.15
N LYS A 110 -2.77 11.27 -7.62
CA LYS A 110 -4.09 11.89 -7.78
C LYS A 110 -4.65 12.38 -6.44
N SER A 111 -4.56 11.57 -5.38
CA SER A 111 -4.95 11.95 -4.02
C SER A 111 -4.11 13.09 -3.47
N MET A 112 -2.79 13.04 -3.69
CA MET A 112 -1.89 14.11 -3.29
C MET A 112 -2.20 15.44 -4.01
N TYR A 113 -2.43 15.40 -5.33
CA TYR A 113 -2.80 16.58 -6.11
C TYR A 113 -4.13 17.20 -5.66
N ARG A 114 -5.14 16.39 -5.30
CA ARG A 114 -6.40 16.90 -4.73
C ARG A 114 -6.15 17.74 -3.47
N TYR A 115 -5.31 17.27 -2.54
CA TYR A 115 -4.97 18.03 -1.33
C TYR A 115 -4.25 19.35 -1.61
N ILE A 116 -3.33 19.36 -2.57
CA ILE A 116 -2.58 20.57 -2.96
C ILE A 116 -3.46 21.57 -3.72
N SER A 117 -4.49 21.11 -4.45
CA SER A 117 -5.43 21.96 -5.18
C SER A 117 -6.57 22.48 -4.30
N ASP A 118 -7.13 21.66 -3.41
CA ASP A 118 -8.24 22.06 -2.54
C ASP A 118 -7.79 23.08 -1.48
N SER A 119 -6.51 23.08 -1.10
CA SER A 119 -5.93 24.17 -0.29
C SER A 119 -5.86 25.52 -1.02
N LYS A 120 -6.11 25.56 -2.34
CA LYS A 120 -6.15 26.79 -3.16
C LYS A 120 -7.57 27.32 -3.38
N SER A 121 -8.61 26.50 -3.29
CA SER A 121 -9.99 26.88 -3.62
C SER A 121 -10.73 27.61 -2.48
N ASP A 122 -10.26 27.50 -1.23
CA ASP A 122 -10.96 28.06 -0.06
C ASP A 122 -10.90 29.60 0.09
N LYS A 123 -10.15 30.33 -0.77
CA LYS A 123 -10.15 31.82 -0.75
C LYS A 123 -9.97 32.45 -2.13
N SER A 124 -10.96 32.31 -3.01
CA SER A 124 -11.15 33.24 -4.14
C SER A 124 -12.27 34.23 -3.84
N ASN A 125 -12.07 35.08 -2.82
CA ASN A 125 -12.73 36.39 -2.79
C ASN A 125 -12.01 37.35 -1.84
N LYS A 126 -10.98 38.03 -2.36
CA LYS A 126 -10.75 39.49 -2.26
C LYS A 126 -9.36 39.81 -2.79
N GLY A 127 -9.31 40.80 -3.67
CA GLY A 127 -8.14 41.20 -4.41
C GLY A 127 -7.13 42.06 -3.64
N ALA A 128 -6.24 42.63 -4.46
CA ALA A 128 -5.16 43.59 -4.20
C ALA A 128 -3.76 42.98 -4.03
N ALA A 129 -2.86 43.53 -4.84
CA ALA A 129 -1.45 43.23 -5.01
C ALA A 129 -0.64 43.40 -3.72
N ASN A 130 0.32 42.50 -3.49
CA ASN A 130 1.73 42.81 -3.22
C ASN A 130 2.53 41.50 -3.05
N ASP A 131 3.84 41.62 -3.15
CA ASP A 131 4.91 40.58 -3.21
C ASP A 131 4.95 39.58 -2.03
N ASP A 132 3.99 39.64 -1.09
CA ASP A 132 3.78 38.70 0.01
C ASP A 132 3.15 37.36 -0.44
N GLY A 133 2.78 37.26 -1.72
CA GLY A 133 2.11 36.10 -2.30
C GLY A 133 2.95 34.82 -2.30
N PHE A 134 4.27 34.91 -2.33
CA PHE A 134 5.14 33.73 -2.32
C PHE A 134 5.15 33.05 -0.95
N PHE A 135 5.31 33.81 0.14
CA PHE A 135 5.36 33.27 1.50
C PHE A 135 4.00 32.69 1.93
N LEU A 136 2.90 33.35 1.57
CA LEU A 136 1.54 32.86 1.82
C LEU A 136 1.17 31.64 0.97
N ASN A 137 1.61 31.56 -0.30
CA ASN A 137 1.40 30.37 -1.13
C ASN A 137 2.30 29.20 -0.69
N PHE A 138 3.51 29.49 -0.22
CA PHE A 138 4.42 28.52 0.39
C PHE A 138 3.83 27.95 1.69
N LEU A 139 3.41 28.79 2.63
CA LEU A 139 2.77 28.36 3.89
C LEU A 139 1.46 27.59 3.66
N LYS A 140 0.66 27.97 2.65
CA LYS A 140 -0.54 27.22 2.25
C LYS A 140 -0.21 25.84 1.70
N GLY A 141 0.80 25.74 0.83
CA GLY A 141 1.31 24.45 0.35
C GLY A 141 1.76 23.55 1.51
N VAL A 142 2.50 24.12 2.47
CA VAL A 142 2.94 23.41 3.69
C VAL A 142 1.77 22.95 4.55
N SER A 143 0.72 23.76 4.71
CA SER A 143 -0.47 23.37 5.49
C SER A 143 -1.25 22.21 4.87
N GLY A 144 -1.38 22.17 3.54
CA GLY A 144 -2.02 21.08 2.82
C GLY A 144 -1.22 19.78 2.93
N LEU A 145 0.10 19.87 2.83
CA LEU A 145 1.02 18.75 3.00
C LEU A 145 1.02 18.19 4.44
N LEU A 146 1.00 19.06 5.45
CA LEU A 146 0.88 18.64 6.85
C LEU A 146 -0.44 17.92 7.11
N LYS A 147 -1.56 18.47 6.59
CA LYS A 147 -2.88 17.84 6.70
C LYS A 147 -2.89 16.47 6.03
N PHE A 148 -2.33 16.36 4.83
CA PHE A 148 -2.20 15.09 4.11
C PHE A 148 -1.43 14.04 4.93
N LYS A 149 -0.31 14.42 5.57
CA LYS A 149 0.45 13.51 6.43
C LYS A 149 -0.36 13.05 7.63
N VAL A 150 -1.06 13.96 8.31
CA VAL A 150 -1.92 13.63 9.47
C VAL A 150 -3.05 12.69 9.05
N ASP A 151 -3.69 12.95 7.92
CA ASP A 151 -4.80 12.13 7.43
C ASP A 151 -4.30 10.75 6.95
N HIS A 152 -3.11 10.68 6.34
CA HIS A 152 -2.42 9.42 6.01
C HIS A 152 -2.09 8.62 7.28
N ASP A 153 -1.48 9.23 8.30
CA ASP A 153 -1.18 8.54 9.57
C ASP A 153 -2.43 8.01 10.25
N LYS A 154 -3.51 8.81 10.21
CA LYS A 154 -4.81 8.40 10.75
C LYS A 154 -5.40 7.23 9.97
N PHE A 155 -5.33 7.26 8.64
CA PHE A 155 -5.76 6.14 7.80
C PHE A 155 -5.05 4.85 8.19
N GLU A 156 -3.72 4.89 8.37
CA GLU A 156 -2.95 3.70 8.72
C GLU A 156 -3.29 3.15 10.11
N VAL A 157 -3.54 4.01 11.09
CA VAL A 157 -4.02 3.59 12.42
C VAL A 157 -5.38 2.89 12.31
N ILE A 158 -6.32 3.46 11.55
CA ILE A 158 -7.64 2.85 11.37
C ILE A 158 -7.50 1.51 10.65
N CYS A 159 -6.61 1.38 9.66
CA CYS A 159 -6.34 0.09 9.01
C CYS A 159 -5.90 -1.00 10.01
N GLU A 160 -5.02 -0.69 10.97
CA GLU A 160 -4.59 -1.66 11.97
C GLU A 160 -5.72 -2.05 12.92
N GLU A 161 -6.46 -1.06 13.43
CA GLU A 161 -7.59 -1.29 14.35
C GLU A 161 -8.67 -2.15 13.68
N ARG A 162 -9.02 -1.83 12.44
CA ARG A 162 -10.01 -2.57 11.67
C ARG A 162 -9.53 -3.94 11.23
N TRP A 163 -8.26 -4.09 10.86
CA TRP A 163 -7.69 -5.41 10.56
C TRP A 163 -7.92 -6.37 11.73
N GLN A 164 -7.64 -5.95 12.96
CA GLN A 164 -7.82 -6.78 14.15
C GLN A 164 -9.28 -7.17 14.43
N GLN A 165 -10.23 -6.31 14.03
CA GLN A 165 -11.66 -6.55 14.23
C GLN A 165 -12.26 -7.42 13.11
N ASP A 166 -11.86 -7.15 11.87
CA ASP A 166 -12.47 -7.68 10.66
C ASP A 166 -11.72 -8.88 10.07
N GLU A 167 -10.58 -9.30 10.66
CA GLU A 167 -9.77 -10.45 10.19
C GLU A 167 -10.60 -11.71 9.88
N PRO A 168 -11.57 -12.13 10.72
CA PRO A 168 -12.39 -13.31 10.41
C PRO A 168 -13.21 -13.16 9.12
N ILE A 169 -13.78 -11.97 8.88
CA ILE A 169 -14.59 -11.67 7.69
C ILE A 169 -13.69 -11.64 6.46
N ILE A 170 -12.53 -10.99 6.56
CA ILE A 170 -11.52 -10.93 5.49
C ILE A 170 -11.09 -12.35 5.09
N LYS A 171 -10.75 -13.18 6.09
CA LYS A 171 -10.35 -14.56 5.86
C LYS A 171 -11.44 -15.37 5.16
N ASP A 172 -12.67 -15.28 5.64
CA ASP A 172 -13.80 -16.01 5.04
C ASP A 172 -14.05 -15.57 3.59
N ASN A 173 -13.98 -14.28 3.30
CA ASN A 173 -14.11 -13.74 1.95
C ASN A 173 -12.99 -14.24 1.04
N PHE A 174 -11.73 -14.20 1.50
CA PHE A 174 -10.57 -14.66 0.75
C PHE A 174 -10.65 -16.16 0.41
N ILE A 175 -11.03 -17.01 1.38
CA ILE A 175 -11.20 -18.46 1.15
C ILE A 175 -12.34 -18.72 0.14
N LYS A 176 -13.48 -18.03 0.27
CA LYS A 176 -14.60 -18.16 -0.68
C LYS A 176 -14.18 -17.75 -2.09
N PHE A 177 -13.38 -16.70 -2.23
CA PHE A 177 -12.87 -16.26 -3.53
C PHE A 177 -11.93 -17.31 -4.14
N LYS A 178 -10.97 -17.83 -3.37
CA LYS A 178 -10.00 -18.84 -3.82
C LYS A 178 -10.68 -20.06 -4.46
N HIS A 179 -11.79 -20.52 -3.90
CA HIS A 179 -12.52 -21.69 -4.43
C HIS A 179 -13.05 -21.50 -5.87
N ASN A 180 -13.10 -20.27 -6.37
CA ASN A 180 -13.61 -19.93 -7.70
C ASN A 180 -12.53 -19.37 -8.65
N ARG A 181 -11.24 -19.46 -8.29
CA ARG A 181 -10.17 -18.73 -8.99
C ARG A 181 -9.62 -19.46 -10.23
N MET A 182 -9.06 -18.69 -11.16
CA MET A 182 -8.27 -19.17 -12.30
C MET A 182 -7.06 -20.00 -11.86
N SER A 183 -6.77 -21.07 -12.60
CA SER A 183 -5.68 -22.01 -12.31
C SER A 183 -4.29 -21.52 -12.74
N PHE A 184 -4.19 -20.37 -13.42
CA PHE A 184 -2.94 -19.84 -13.95
C PHE A 184 -2.96 -18.30 -13.93
N VAL A 185 -1.85 -17.71 -13.50
CA VAL A 185 -1.60 -16.26 -13.52
C VAL A 185 -0.16 -16.05 -13.95
N ASP A 186 0.07 -15.18 -14.94
CA ASP A 186 1.40 -14.72 -15.34
C ASP A 186 1.59 -13.24 -14.97
N LEU A 187 2.78 -12.71 -15.28
CA LEU A 187 3.12 -11.31 -14.99
C LEU A 187 2.25 -10.30 -15.76
N GLU A 188 1.72 -10.65 -16.94
CA GLU A 188 0.85 -9.76 -17.72
C GLU A 188 -0.49 -9.61 -17.02
N ILE A 189 -1.11 -10.74 -16.62
CA ILE A 189 -2.36 -10.75 -15.86
C ILE A 189 -2.15 -10.07 -14.50
N PHE A 190 -1.06 -10.35 -13.79
CA PHE A 190 -0.77 -9.68 -12.52
C PHE A 190 -0.64 -8.16 -12.69
N ASN A 191 0.02 -7.71 -13.76
CA ASN A 191 0.18 -6.30 -14.07
C ASN A 191 -1.17 -5.61 -14.34
N GLU A 192 -2.09 -6.27 -15.03
CA GLU A 192 -3.47 -5.77 -15.22
C GLU A 192 -4.23 -5.70 -13.89
N MET A 193 -4.14 -6.75 -13.06
CA MET A 193 -4.78 -6.77 -11.74
C MET A 193 -4.26 -5.66 -10.82
N MET A 194 -2.97 -5.32 -10.90
CA MET A 194 -2.40 -4.17 -10.20
C MET A 194 -3.09 -2.86 -10.63
N ASP A 195 -3.31 -2.65 -11.92
CA ASP A 195 -3.96 -1.44 -12.43
C ASP A 195 -5.43 -1.37 -12.01
N GLU A 196 -6.15 -2.50 -12.08
CA GLU A 196 -7.54 -2.57 -11.63
C GLU A 196 -7.67 -2.25 -10.14
N LEU A 197 -6.78 -2.81 -9.31
CA LEU A 197 -6.75 -2.51 -7.88
C LEU A 197 -6.47 -1.03 -7.62
N GLN A 198 -5.51 -0.44 -8.35
CA GLN A 198 -5.21 0.99 -8.23
C GLN A 198 -6.43 1.85 -8.53
N VAL A 199 -7.11 1.58 -9.65
CA VAL A 199 -8.29 2.34 -10.07
C VAL A 199 -9.40 2.25 -9.01
N LYS A 200 -9.63 1.06 -8.44
CA LYS A 200 -10.58 0.90 -7.32
C LYS A 200 -10.19 1.78 -6.14
N CYS A 201 -8.93 1.72 -5.71
CA CYS A 201 -8.44 2.44 -4.54
C CYS A 201 -8.43 3.97 -4.73
N GLU A 202 -8.11 4.46 -5.92
CA GLU A 202 -8.11 5.89 -6.26
C GLU A 202 -9.51 6.52 -6.35
N ASN A 203 -10.53 5.69 -6.55
CA ASN A 203 -11.92 6.13 -6.58
C ASN A 203 -12.54 6.22 -5.17
N LEU A 204 -11.88 5.70 -4.15
CA LEU A 204 -12.29 5.88 -2.77
C LEU A 204 -12.04 7.34 -2.34
N LEU A 205 -12.99 7.90 -1.59
CA LEU A 205 -12.77 9.17 -0.89
C LEU A 205 -11.68 8.96 0.16
N LEU A 206 -10.81 9.93 0.42
CA LEU A 206 -9.67 9.70 1.32
C LEU A 206 -10.10 9.36 2.76
N ASP A 207 -11.25 9.84 3.19
CA ASP A 207 -11.89 9.55 4.48
C ASP A 207 -12.84 8.33 4.45
N TRP A 208 -12.92 7.58 3.34
CA TRP A 208 -13.83 6.46 3.18
C TRP A 208 -13.73 5.46 4.34
N ILE A 209 -12.50 5.22 4.82
CA ILE A 209 -12.21 4.22 5.85
C ILE A 209 -12.88 4.55 7.19
N ILE A 210 -13.21 5.83 7.43
CA ILE A 210 -13.87 6.30 8.66
C ILE A 210 -15.35 5.87 8.68
N ASN A 211 -15.99 5.81 7.51
CA ASN A 211 -17.44 5.63 7.39
C ASN A 211 -17.83 4.32 6.70
N CYS A 212 -16.88 3.54 6.19
CA CYS A 212 -17.17 2.29 5.51
C CYS A 212 -17.59 1.19 6.50
N THR A 213 -18.46 0.32 6.03
CA THR A 213 -18.91 -0.87 6.74
C THR A 213 -17.78 -1.90 6.87
N ASP A 214 -17.92 -2.81 7.83
CA ASP A 214 -17.02 -3.97 8.03
C ASP A 214 -16.88 -4.81 6.76
N GLN A 215 -17.98 -4.94 6.01
CA GLN A 215 -17.95 -5.66 4.73
C GLN A 215 -17.16 -4.92 3.65
N GLU A 216 -17.26 -3.60 3.57
CA GLU A 216 -16.52 -2.79 2.59
C GLU A 216 -15.01 -2.81 2.90
N PHE A 217 -14.63 -2.65 4.17
CA PHE A 217 -13.24 -2.78 4.59
C PHE A 217 -12.72 -4.20 4.35
N ALA A 218 -13.51 -5.21 4.70
CA ALA A 218 -13.11 -6.60 4.50
C ALA A 218 -12.91 -6.92 3.02
N GLN A 219 -13.78 -6.40 2.14
CA GLN A 219 -13.64 -6.55 0.70
C GLN A 219 -12.38 -5.86 0.19
N TYR A 220 -12.08 -4.65 0.66
CA TYR A 220 -10.85 -3.94 0.32
C TYR A 220 -9.59 -4.75 0.65
N MET A 221 -9.51 -5.29 1.88
CA MET A 221 -8.37 -6.15 2.27
C MET A 221 -8.34 -7.47 1.50
N THR A 222 -9.51 -8.04 1.17
CA THR A 222 -9.61 -9.25 0.36
C THR A 222 -9.08 -9.02 -1.06
N ASP A 223 -9.40 -7.89 -1.69
CA ASP A 223 -8.91 -7.53 -3.02
C ASP A 223 -7.38 -7.45 -3.06
N ILE A 224 -6.76 -6.89 -1.99
CA ILE A 224 -5.29 -6.86 -1.84
C ILE A 224 -4.73 -8.28 -1.69
N ALA A 225 -5.32 -9.10 -0.83
CA ALA A 225 -4.88 -10.48 -0.59
C ALA A 225 -4.98 -11.35 -1.86
N ILE A 226 -5.98 -11.11 -2.71
CA ILE A 226 -6.14 -11.80 -4.01
C ILE A 226 -4.96 -11.51 -4.93
N LEU A 227 -4.52 -10.26 -4.99
CA LEU A 227 -3.39 -9.86 -5.81
C LEU A 227 -2.07 -10.44 -5.28
N MET A 228 -1.86 -10.43 -3.97
CA MET A 228 -0.74 -11.13 -3.33
C MET A 228 -0.74 -12.63 -3.62
N ASP A 229 -1.90 -13.27 -3.63
CA ASP A 229 -2.02 -14.68 -3.99
C ASP A 229 -1.65 -14.93 -5.47
N ALA A 230 -1.92 -13.97 -6.36
CA ALA A 230 -1.44 -14.05 -7.75
C ALA A 230 0.08 -14.00 -7.82
N ALA A 231 0.74 -13.15 -7.02
CA ALA A 231 2.19 -13.13 -6.90
C ALA A 231 2.73 -14.49 -6.38
N CYS A 232 2.07 -15.10 -5.39
CA CYS A 232 2.40 -16.47 -4.96
C CYS A 232 2.33 -17.48 -6.11
N CYS A 233 1.25 -17.45 -6.90
CA CYS A 233 1.09 -18.36 -8.04
C CYS A 233 2.20 -18.22 -9.08
N ILE A 234 2.70 -17.01 -9.32
CA ILE A 234 3.81 -16.78 -10.26
C ILE A 234 5.14 -17.30 -9.71
N VAL A 235 5.37 -17.17 -8.40
CA VAL A 235 6.64 -17.57 -7.76
C VAL A 235 6.69 -19.07 -7.49
N LEU A 236 5.58 -19.67 -7.05
CA LEU A 236 5.52 -21.02 -6.49
C LEU A 236 4.79 -22.05 -7.37
N GLY A 237 4.16 -21.61 -8.46
CA GLY A 237 3.45 -22.45 -9.44
C GLY A 237 4.32 -22.86 -10.61
#